data_AF-A0A379YPC5-F1
#
_entry.id   AF-A0A379YPC5-F1
#
_cell.length_a   1.000
_cell.length_b   1.000
_cell.length_c   1.000
_cell.angle_alpha   90.00
_cell.angle_beta   90.00
_cell.angle_gamma   90.00
#
_symmetry.space_group_name_H-M   'P 1'
#
loop_
_entity.id
_entity.type
_entity.pdbx_description
1 polymer ?
#
loop_
_entity_poly.entity_id
_entity_poly.type
_entity_poly.pdbx_seq_one_letter_code
_entity_poly.pdbx_strand_id
1 'polypeptide(L)' 'MTAQSADFSNINQSSAQSFKAQKNLIKQLLAGKKVPCPKCQQALSATLPPAKSTSELVSIRCPKGCTDIELETELPGK' A
#
# COMPACT_ATOMS: atom_id res chain seq x y z
N MET A 1 32.19 22.91 4.41
CA MET A 1 31.00 22.11 4.74
C MET A 1 30.90 20.98 3.71
N THR A 2 31.09 19.74 4.14
CA THR A 2 31.23 18.56 3.27
C THR A 2 29.88 18.11 2.70
N ALA A 3 29.81 17.99 1.38
CA ALA A 3 28.70 17.35 0.67
C ALA A 3 28.55 15.90 1.18
N GLN A 4 27.36 15.58 1.70
CA GLN A 4 27.00 14.21 2.07
C GLN A 4 26.82 13.42 0.77
N SER A 5 27.84 12.66 0.40
CA SER A 5 27.76 11.58 -0.59
C SER A 5 26.82 10.53 0.00
N ALA A 6 25.52 10.69 -0.25
CA ALA A 6 24.53 9.70 0.14
C ALA A 6 24.85 8.41 -0.63
N ASP A 7 25.17 7.35 0.10
CA ASP A 7 25.35 6.03 -0.47
C ASP A 7 23.97 5.49 -0.88
N PHE A 8 23.52 5.88 -2.08
CA PHE A 8 22.20 5.54 -2.64
C PHE A 8 22.02 4.04 -2.89
N SER A 9 23.10 3.26 -2.80
CA SER A 9 23.15 1.81 -2.99
C SER A 9 22.22 1.07 -2.00
N ASN A 10 22.22 1.49 -0.73
CA ASN A 10 21.40 0.86 0.32
C ASN A 10 19.92 1.28 0.20
N ILE A 11 19.67 2.53 -0.22
CA ILE A 11 18.34 3.10 -0.42
C ILE A 11 17.59 2.33 -1.51
N ASN A 12 18.28 1.92 -2.58
CA ASN A 12 17.67 1.18 -3.69
C ASN A 12 17.17 -0.22 -3.26
N GLN A 13 17.96 -0.96 -2.46
CA GLN A 13 17.57 -2.30 -2.01
C GLN A 13 16.41 -2.24 -1.00
N SER A 14 16.46 -1.30 -0.07
CA SER A 14 15.41 -1.07 0.92
C SER A 14 14.08 -0.66 0.27
N SER A 15 14.18 0.13 -0.80
CA SER A 15 13.02 0.52 -1.61
C SER A 15 12.36 -0.69 -2.28
N ALA A 16 13.13 -1.55 -2.95
CA ALA A 16 12.59 -2.74 -3.63
C ALA A 16 11.88 -3.71 -2.69
N GLN A 17 12.43 -3.94 -1.49
CA GLN A 17 11.75 -4.75 -0.46
C GLN A 17 10.47 -4.07 0.03
N SER A 18 10.51 -2.75 0.25
CA SER A 18 9.35 -1.98 0.67
C SER A 18 8.22 -2.02 -0.37
N PHE A 19 8.53 -1.92 -1.67
CA PHE A 19 7.53 -2.07 -2.73
C PHE A 19 6.90 -3.45 -2.76
N LYS A 20 7.71 -4.51 -2.60
CA LYS A 20 7.21 -5.89 -2.61
C LYS A 20 6.33 -6.17 -1.40
N ALA A 21 6.72 -5.68 -0.22
CA ALA A 21 5.93 -5.78 1.01
C ALA A 21 4.60 -5.03 0.89
N GLN A 22 4.62 -3.80 0.39
CA GLN A 22 3.41 -3.00 0.12
C GLN A 22 2.49 -3.71 -0.86
N LYS A 23 3.00 -4.22 -2.00
CA LYS A 23 2.20 -4.94 -2.99
C LYS A 23 1.57 -6.22 -2.42
N ASN A 24 2.31 -6.98 -1.62
CA ASN A 24 1.78 -8.21 -1.00
C ASN A 24 0.67 -7.88 0.00
N LEU A 25 0.84 -6.83 0.79
CA LEU A 25 -0.15 -6.35 1.74
C LEU A 25 -1.45 -5.92 1.03
N ILE A 26 -1.33 -5.17 -0.07
CA ILE A 26 -2.50 -4.76 -0.87
C ILE A 26 -3.22 -5.98 -1.44
N LYS A 27 -2.49 -6.94 -2.02
CA LYS A 27 -3.08 -8.19 -2.54
C LYS A 27 -3.85 -8.95 -1.46
N GLN A 28 -3.32 -9.03 -0.26
CA GLN A 28 -3.98 -9.70 0.86
C GLN A 28 -5.25 -8.95 1.28
N LEU A 29 -5.20 -7.61 1.37
CA LEU A 29 -6.38 -6.79 1.67
C LEU A 29 -7.47 -6.91 0.61
N LEU A 30 -7.10 -6.86 -0.68
CA LEU A 30 -8.02 -7.07 -1.80
C LEU A 30 -8.63 -8.48 -1.81
N ALA A 31 -7.88 -9.49 -1.37
CA ALA A 31 -8.38 -10.85 -1.18
C ALA A 31 -9.28 -11.00 0.07
N GLY A 32 -9.60 -9.91 0.76
CA GLY A 32 -10.44 -9.91 1.97
C GLY A 32 -9.72 -10.34 3.25
N LYS A 33 -8.38 -10.44 3.23
CA LYS A 33 -7.60 -10.76 4.43
C LYS A 33 -7.38 -9.51 5.28
N LYS A 34 -7.46 -9.67 6.60
CA LYS A 34 -7.10 -8.61 7.56
C LYS A 34 -5.58 -8.53 7.66
N VAL A 35 -5.00 -7.43 7.19
CA VAL A 35 -3.56 -7.18 7.30
C VAL A 35 -3.29 -6.07 8.32
N PRO A 36 -2.45 -6.31 9.34
CA PRO A 36 -2.02 -5.25 10.26
C PRO A 36 -1.00 -4.33 9.58
N CYS A 37 -1.04 -3.05 9.93
CA CYS A 37 -0.08 -2.06 9.48
C CYS A 37 1.31 -2.38 10.04
N PRO A 38 2.37 -2.43 9.23
CA PRO A 38 3.72 -2.73 9.72
C PRO A 38 4.29 -1.65 10.65
N LYS A 39 3.76 -0.41 10.61
CA LYS A 39 4.22 0.70 11.46
C LYS A 39 3.55 0.75 12.82
N CYS A 40 2.22 0.63 12.86
CA CYS A 40 1.44 0.82 14.09
C CYS A 40 0.72 -0.46 14.55
N GLN A 41 0.88 -1.57 13.83
CA GLN A 41 0.21 -2.87 14.08
C GLN A 41 -1.32 -2.81 14.10
N GLN A 42 -1.90 -1.70 13.65
CA GLN A 42 -3.34 -1.49 13.60
C GLN A 42 -3.92 -2.14 12.34
N ALA A 43 -5.14 -2.66 12.41
CA ALA A 43 -5.80 -3.23 11.24
C ALA A 43 -5.95 -2.17 10.14
N LEU A 44 -5.50 -2.50 8.93
CA LEU A 44 -5.69 -1.63 7.76
C LEU A 44 -7.12 -1.76 7.25
N SER A 45 -7.70 -0.62 6.88
CA SER A 45 -9.02 -0.56 6.27
C SER A 45 -8.84 -0.37 4.76
N ALA A 46 -9.45 -1.28 3.99
CA ALA A 46 -9.55 -1.17 2.55
C ALA A 46 -10.98 -0.77 2.20
N THR A 47 -11.13 0.33 1.48
CA THR A 47 -12.39 0.80 0.92
C THR A 47 -12.42 0.35 -0.53
N LEU A 48 -13.27 -0.63 -0.81
CA LEU A 48 -13.54 -1.09 -2.17
C LEU A 48 -14.67 -0.22 -2.75
N PRO A 49 -14.58 0.20 -4.02
CA PRO A 49 -15.67 0.90 -4.66
C PRO A 49 -16.86 -0.06 -4.86
N PRO A 50 -18.10 0.43 -4.79
CA PRO A 50 -19.26 -0.40 -5.05
C PRO A 50 -19.31 -0.76 -6.55
N ALA A 51 -19.86 -1.94 -6.87
CA ALA A 51 -19.92 -2.48 -8.24
C ALA A 51 -20.66 -1.60 -9.28
N LYS A 52 -21.32 -0.52 -8.84
CA LYS A 52 -22.01 0.46 -9.70
C LYS A 52 -21.31 1.82 -9.76
N SER A 53 -20.13 1.95 -9.16
CA SER A 53 -19.32 3.16 -9.26
C SER A 53 -18.41 3.08 -10.48
N THR A 54 -18.36 4.17 -11.25
CA THR A 54 -17.39 4.38 -12.34
C THR A 54 -15.95 4.49 -11.83
N SER A 55 -15.76 4.55 -10.52
CA SER A 55 -14.45 4.68 -9.89
C SER A 55 -13.99 3.29 -9.49
N GLU A 56 -13.05 2.73 -10.23
CA GLU A 56 -12.41 1.44 -9.93
C GLU A 56 -11.19 1.65 -9.01
N LEU A 57 -11.30 2.61 -8.09
CA LEU A 57 -10.24 2.99 -7.17
C LEU A 57 -10.46 2.31 -5.83
N VAL A 58 -9.49 1.50 -5.42
CA VAL A 58 -9.43 0.93 -4.08
C VAL A 58 -8.53 1.80 -3.20
N SER A 59 -9.08 2.29 -2.10
CA SER A 59 -8.34 3.10 -1.14
C SER A 59 -8.01 2.28 0.10
N ILE A 60 -6.73 2.10 0.40
CA ILE A 60 -6.26 1.45 1.63
C ILE A 60 -5.66 2.53 2.53
N ARG A 61 -6.26 2.71 3.70
CA ARG A 61 -5.81 3.72 4.67
C ARG A 61 -5.68 3.13 6.06
N CYS A 62 -4.59 3.48 6.72
CA CYS A 62 -4.39 3.24 8.13
C CYS A 62 -5.08 4.35 8.95
N PRO A 63 -5.84 4.04 10.02
CA PRO A 63 -6.49 5.05 10.86
C PRO A 63 -5.50 6.03 11.52
N LYS A 64 -4.25 5.62 11.71
CA LYS A 64 -3.15 6.45 12.23
C LYS A 64 -2.47 7.31 11.16
N GLY A 65 -2.83 7.17 9.88
CA GLY A 65 -2.14 7.83 8.76
C GLY A 65 -0.77 7.24 8.42
N CYS A 66 -0.42 6.07 8.96
CA CYS A 66 0.89 5.45 8.70
C CYS A 66 1.04 4.90 7.28
N THR A 67 -0.08 4.61 6.62
CA THR A 67 -0.16 4.00 5.30
C THR A 67 -1.39 4.58 4.62
N ASP A 68 -1.18 5.15 3.43
CA ASP A 68 -2.22 5.64 2.55
C ASP A 68 -1.84 5.18 1.15
N ILE A 69 -2.67 4.33 0.55
CA ILE A 69 -2.41 3.71 -0.74
C ILE A 69 -3.71 3.78 -1.51
N GLU A 70 -3.67 4.47 -2.64
CA GLU A 70 -4.75 4.44 -3.63
C GLU A 70 -4.30 3.55 -4.78
N LEU A 71 -5.13 2.57 -5.13
CA LEU A 71 -4.84 1.64 -6.19
C LEU A 71 -5.99 1.68 -7.20
N GLU A 72 -5.66 2.11 -8.41
CA GLU A 72 -6.48 1.93 -9.59
C GLU A 72 -6.43 0.45 -9.95
N THR A 73 -7.55 -0.23 -9.79
CA THR A 73 -7.67 -1.64 -10.14
C THR A 73 -8.73 -1.77 -11.19
N GLU A 74 -8.39 -2.29 -12.37
CA GLU A 74 -9.36 -2.91 -13.27
C GLU A 74 -9.93 -4.13 -12.54
N LEU A 75 -10.98 -3.91 -11.72
CA LEU A 75 -11.66 -5.01 -11.08
C LEU A 75 -12.31 -5.80 -12.22
N PRO A 76 -12.13 -7.13 -12.30
CA PRO A 76 -12.87 -7.95 -13.24
C PRO A 76 -14.33 -8.03 -12.77
N GLY A 77 -15.05 -6.93 -12.90
CA GLY A 77 -16.50 -6.86 -12.85
C GLY A 77 -17.02 -7.42 -14.16
N LYS A 78 -17.42 -8.69 -14.12
CA LYS A 78 -18.33 -9.24 -15.12
C LYS A 78 -19.67 -8.52 -15.08
#